data_AF-A0A949AF67-F1
#
_entry.id   AF-A0A949AF67-F1
#
_cell.length_a   1.000
_cell.length_b   1.000
_cell.length_c   1.000
_cell.angle_alpha   90.00
_cell.angle_beta   90.00
_cell.angle_gamma   90.00
#
_symmetry.space_group_name_H-M   'P 1'
#
loop_
_entity.id
_entity.type
_entity.pdbx_description
1 polymer ?
#
loop_
_entity_poly.entity_id
_entity_poly.type
_entity_poly.pdbx_seq_one_letter_code
_entity_poly.pdbx_strand_id
1 'polypeptide(L)'
;ILEVKKQDPDIWDEYQRGLHQDFPDLKRDKTFLYRCNSWMTQFFIDPYGILKFCQFSDKYSSDLRRESFRDGFYHKFPQLLKEKFKINSKCKDCSLRPVCYHCPARAFLETGDEEAPVEYFCQLAKATAEEMGVKALK
;
A
#
# COMPACT_ATOMS: atom_id res chain seq x y z
N ILE A 1 6.23 14.29 13.04
CA ILE A 1 5.09 13.38 12.72
C ILE A 1 4.86 12.32 13.79
N LEU A 2 5.90 11.68 14.34
CA LEU A 2 5.73 10.69 15.41
C LEU A 2 5.17 11.29 16.70
N GLU A 3 5.64 12.47 17.10
CA GLU A 3 5.11 13.20 18.25
C GLU A 3 3.59 13.43 18.14
N VAL A 4 3.12 13.86 16.97
CA VAL A 4 1.69 14.05 16.69
C VAL A 4 0.94 12.74 16.77
N LYS A 5 1.48 11.65 16.20
CA LYS A 5 0.85 10.33 16.25
C LYS A 5 0.73 9.77 17.68
N LYS A 6 1.71 10.04 18.55
CA LYS A 6 1.68 9.60 19.95
C LYS A 6 0.60 10.28 20.77
N GLN A 7 0.13 11.45 20.34
CA GLN A 7 -0.97 12.16 20.98
C GLN A 7 -2.33 11.53 20.63
N ASP A 8 -2.37 10.65 19.62
CA ASP A 8 -3.55 9.92 19.19
C ASP A 8 -3.47 8.45 19.65
N PRO A 9 -4.20 8.07 20.72
CA PRO A 9 -4.13 6.73 21.27
C PRO A 9 -4.65 5.66 20.29
N ASP A 10 -5.62 5.99 19.42
CA ASP A 10 -6.21 5.04 18.49
C ASP A 10 -5.18 4.63 17.41
N ILE A 11 -4.43 5.61 16.90
CA ILE A 11 -3.32 5.36 15.95
C ILE A 11 -2.25 4.50 16.61
N TRP A 12 -1.89 4.80 17.87
CA TRP A 12 -0.83 4.09 18.58
C TRP A 12 -1.21 2.63 18.84
N ASP A 13 -2.45 2.39 19.26
CA ASP A 13 -3.00 1.05 19.49
C ASP A 13 -3.12 0.23 18.21
N GLU A 14 -3.47 0.84 17.07
CA GLU A 14 -3.46 0.17 15.77
C GLU A 14 -2.05 -0.29 15.37
N TYR A 15 -1.06 0.57 15.53
CA TYR A 15 0.33 0.23 15.21
C TYR A 15 0.88 -0.86 16.14
N GLN A 16 0.59 -0.79 17.44
CA GLN A 16 0.98 -1.83 18.39
C GLN A 16 0.35 -3.17 18.00
N ARG A 17 -0.96 -3.20 17.72
CA ARG A 17 -1.64 -4.42 17.23
C ARG A 17 -1.00 -4.95 15.94
N GLY A 18 -0.72 -4.07 14.97
CA GLY A 18 -0.13 -4.44 13.70
C GLY A 18 1.27 -5.04 13.83
N LEU A 19 2.12 -4.49 14.71
CA LEU A 19 3.49 -4.98 14.93
C LEU A 19 3.55 -6.30 15.71
N HIS A 20 2.58 -6.56 16.60
CA HIS A 20 2.53 -7.80 17.39
C HIS A 20 1.77 -8.95 16.72
N GLN A 21 1.12 -8.69 15.58
CA GLN A 21 0.51 -9.75 14.76
C GLN A 21 1.57 -10.39 13.86
N ASP A 22 1.56 -11.73 13.76
CA ASP A 22 2.33 -12.50 12.78
C ASP A 22 1.82 -12.19 11.36
N PHE A 23 2.25 -11.03 10.85
CA PHE A 23 1.65 -10.28 9.75
C PHE A 23 0.18 -9.87 10.01
N PRO A 24 -0.20 -8.61 9.73
CA PRO A 24 -1.61 -8.26 9.66
C PRO A 24 -2.28 -9.16 8.64
N ASP A 25 -3.54 -9.53 8.87
CA ASP A 25 -4.38 -10.34 7.98
C ASP A 25 -4.59 -9.61 6.64
N LEU A 26 -3.52 -9.56 5.87
CA LEU A 26 -3.50 -9.11 4.51
C LEU A 26 -4.12 -10.26 3.76
N LYS A 27 -5.34 -10.01 3.24
CA LYS A 27 -6.15 -10.96 2.45
C LYS A 27 -5.40 -11.59 1.26
N ARG A 28 -4.17 -11.15 0.99
CA ARG A 28 -3.27 -11.62 -0.06
C ARG A 28 -1.90 -11.93 0.52
N ASP A 29 -1.36 -13.08 0.10
CA ASP A 29 -0.02 -13.50 0.46
C ASP A 29 1.05 -12.49 -0.02
N LYS A 30 2.25 -12.60 0.56
CA LYS A 30 3.35 -11.66 0.36
C LYS A 30 3.94 -11.63 -1.05
N THR A 31 3.61 -12.58 -1.93
CA THR A 31 4.08 -12.59 -3.32
C THR A 31 3.37 -11.57 -4.19
N PHE A 32 2.17 -11.13 -3.81
CA PHE A 32 1.42 -10.12 -4.55
C PHE A 32 1.95 -8.72 -4.30
N LEU A 33 2.07 -7.94 -5.37
CA LEU A 33 2.58 -6.56 -5.31
C LEU A 33 1.61 -5.66 -4.57
N TYR A 34 0.33 -5.70 -4.99
CA TYR A 34 -0.75 -4.96 -4.34
C TYR A 34 -1.47 -5.83 -3.32
N ARG A 35 -1.33 -5.49 -2.04
CA ARG A 35 -1.92 -6.21 -0.89
C ARG A 35 -3.06 -5.46 -0.18
N CYS A 36 -3.48 -4.30 -0.68
CA CYS A 36 -4.60 -3.54 -0.08
C CYS A 36 -5.96 -4.19 -0.40
N ASN A 37 -7.10 -3.51 -0.24
CA ASN A 37 -8.40 -4.00 -0.74
C ASN A 37 -9.12 -2.94 -1.59
N SER A 38 -8.41 -1.85 -1.93
CA SER A 38 -8.98 -0.68 -2.61
C SER A 38 -9.71 -1.06 -3.89
N TRP A 39 -9.24 -2.07 -4.62
CA TRP A 39 -9.83 -2.51 -5.88
C TRP A 39 -11.13 -3.32 -5.74
N MET A 40 -11.49 -3.81 -4.54
CA MET A 40 -12.73 -4.57 -4.30
C MET A 40 -13.82 -3.76 -3.60
N THR A 41 -13.41 -2.80 -2.77
CA THR A 41 -14.34 -2.11 -1.86
C THR A 41 -14.67 -0.69 -2.28
N GLN A 42 -13.87 -0.11 -3.18
CA GLN A 42 -14.01 1.28 -3.60
C GLN A 42 -13.49 1.49 -5.02
N PHE A 43 -13.76 2.66 -5.56
CA PHE A 43 -13.18 3.17 -6.79
C PHE A 43 -13.03 4.68 -6.67
N PHE A 44 -12.20 5.24 -7.53
CA PHE A 44 -11.98 6.69 -7.62
C PHE A 44 -12.29 7.12 -9.04
N ILE A 45 -12.98 8.24 -9.20
CA ILE A 45 -13.15 8.90 -10.50
C ILE A 45 -12.58 10.30 -10.33
N ASP A 46 -11.59 10.66 -11.14
CA ASP A 46 -11.02 12.00 -11.10
C ASP A 46 -11.91 13.03 -11.83
N PRO A 47 -11.63 14.35 -11.69
CA PRO A 47 -12.42 15.39 -12.35
C PRO A 47 -12.46 15.32 -13.88
N TYR A 48 -11.56 14.55 -14.52
CA TYR A 48 -11.51 14.38 -15.97
C TYR A 48 -12.28 13.14 -16.45
N GLY A 49 -12.92 12.41 -15.53
CA GLY A 49 -13.68 11.20 -15.83
C GLY A 49 -12.82 9.94 -15.90
N ILE A 50 -11.62 9.95 -15.32
CA ILE A 50 -10.75 8.78 -15.28
C ILE A 50 -11.10 7.92 -14.06
N LEU A 51 -11.59 6.71 -14.32
CA LEU A 51 -11.82 5.67 -13.33
C LEU A 51 -10.48 5.03 -12.92
N LYS A 52 -10.21 4.98 -11.62
CA LYS A 52 -8.97 4.49 -11.00
C LYS A 52 -9.27 3.57 -9.81
N PHE A 53 -8.44 2.56 -9.59
CA PHE A 53 -8.63 1.63 -8.46
C PHE A 53 -8.16 2.22 -7.12
N CYS A 54 -7.24 3.19 -7.18
CA CYS A 54 -6.79 3.97 -6.04
C CYS A 54 -6.45 5.40 -6.48
N GLN A 55 -6.35 6.32 -5.53
CA GLN A 55 -6.03 7.72 -5.81
C GLN A 55 -4.62 7.96 -6.39
N PHE A 56 -3.66 7.06 -6.13
CA PHE A 56 -2.24 7.29 -6.44
C PHE A 56 -1.79 6.75 -7.80
N SER A 57 -2.36 5.64 -8.26
CA SER A 57 -1.89 4.96 -9.47
C SER A 57 -2.82 5.23 -10.64
N ASP A 58 -2.23 5.62 -11.76
CA ASP A 58 -2.92 5.69 -13.06
C ASP A 58 -2.88 4.33 -13.80
N LYS A 59 -2.16 3.35 -13.26
CA LYS A 59 -2.12 1.99 -13.82
C LYS A 59 -3.50 1.36 -13.69
N TYR A 60 -3.95 0.70 -14.76
CA TYR A 60 -5.29 0.10 -14.87
C TYR A 60 -6.45 1.11 -14.80
N SER A 61 -6.22 2.34 -15.24
CA SER A 61 -7.28 3.35 -15.34
C SER A 61 -8.13 3.23 -16.61
N SER A 62 -9.32 3.82 -16.57
CA SER A 62 -10.29 3.82 -17.68
C SER A 62 -10.86 5.22 -17.89
N ASP A 63 -10.92 5.67 -19.14
CA ASP A 63 -11.55 6.96 -19.48
C ASP A 63 -13.05 6.75 -19.71
N LEU A 64 -13.87 7.10 -18.71
CA LEU A 64 -15.32 6.86 -18.74
C LEU A 64 -16.07 7.65 -19.82
N ARG A 65 -15.40 8.59 -20.49
CA ARG A 65 -15.96 9.29 -21.65
C ARG A 65 -15.86 8.45 -22.92
N ARG A 66 -15.07 7.37 -22.90
CA ARG A 66 -14.74 6.51 -24.04
C ARG A 66 -15.13 5.05 -23.83
N GLU A 67 -15.12 4.57 -22.59
CA GLU A 67 -15.48 3.20 -22.22
C GLU A 67 -16.50 3.17 -21.08
N SER A 68 -17.21 2.05 -20.91
CA SER A 68 -18.20 1.94 -19.84
C SER A 68 -17.53 1.74 -18.47
N PHE A 69 -18.19 2.20 -17.41
CA PHE A 69 -17.77 1.89 -16.04
C PHE A 69 -17.64 0.39 -15.81
N ARG A 70 -18.58 -0.40 -16.34
CA ARG A 70 -18.59 -1.86 -16.22
C ARG A 70 -17.30 -2.47 -16.77
N ASP A 71 -16.84 -2.00 -17.94
CA ASP A 71 -15.63 -2.54 -18.56
C ASP A 71 -14.38 -2.16 -17.77
N GLY A 72 -14.27 -0.90 -17.34
CA GLY A 72 -13.16 -0.47 -16.50
C GLY A 72 -13.10 -1.24 -15.17
N PHE A 73 -14.24 -1.34 -14.49
CA PHE A 73 -14.32 -1.95 -13.16
C PHE A 73 -14.17 -3.48 -13.19
N TYR A 74 -14.88 -4.18 -14.08
CA TYR A 74 -14.89 -5.65 -14.10
C TYR A 74 -13.87 -6.28 -15.04
N HIS A 75 -13.23 -5.52 -15.94
CA HIS A 75 -12.24 -6.07 -16.87
C HIS A 75 -10.84 -5.47 -16.72
N LYS A 76 -10.69 -4.19 -16.32
CA LYS A 76 -9.36 -3.61 -16.06
C LYS A 76 -8.85 -3.85 -14.64
N PHE A 77 -9.62 -3.47 -13.61
CA PHE A 77 -9.13 -3.59 -12.23
C PHE A 77 -8.72 -5.01 -11.81
N PRO A 78 -9.41 -6.10 -12.24
CA PRO A 78 -8.99 -7.45 -11.89
C PRO A 78 -7.60 -7.84 -12.41
N GLN A 79 -7.02 -7.10 -13.36
CA GLN A 79 -5.64 -7.34 -13.81
C GLN A 79 -4.63 -7.07 -12.68
N LEU A 80 -4.93 -6.14 -11.77
CA LEU A 80 -4.15 -5.88 -10.57
C LEU A 80 -4.09 -7.09 -9.61
N LEU A 81 -5.04 -8.02 -9.71
CA LEU A 81 -5.01 -9.28 -8.97
C LEU A 81 -3.89 -10.21 -9.45
N LYS A 82 -3.27 -9.95 -10.61
CA LYS A 82 -2.20 -10.79 -11.14
C LYS A 82 -0.81 -10.22 -10.87
N GLU A 83 -0.72 -8.97 -10.43
CA GLU A 83 0.57 -8.31 -10.15
C GLU A 83 1.26 -8.94 -8.94
N LYS A 84 2.45 -9.48 -9.19
CA LYS A 84 3.35 -10.06 -8.19
C LYS A 84 4.67 -9.31 -8.23
N PHE A 85 5.40 -9.34 -7.10
CA PHE A 85 6.79 -8.89 -7.08
C PHE A 85 7.58 -9.65 -8.14
N LYS A 86 8.31 -8.93 -8.99
CA LYS A 86 9.18 -9.45 -10.05
C LYS A 86 10.65 -9.43 -9.62
N ILE A 87 11.00 -8.57 -8.68
CA ILE A 87 12.35 -8.48 -8.11
C ILE A 87 12.36 -8.99 -6.67
N ASN A 88 13.56 -9.29 -6.16
CA ASN A 88 13.75 -9.65 -4.75
C ASN A 88 13.77 -8.39 -3.87
N SER A 89 12.67 -7.62 -3.88
CA SER A 89 12.57 -6.40 -3.09
C SER A 89 12.50 -6.72 -1.59
N LYS A 90 13.28 -6.00 -0.77
CA LYS A 90 13.21 -6.08 0.70
C LYS A 90 11.82 -5.76 1.25
N CYS A 91 10.98 -5.08 0.48
CA CYS A 91 9.61 -4.72 0.85
C CYS A 91 8.66 -5.93 0.87
N LYS A 92 8.97 -6.99 0.13
CA LYS A 92 8.14 -8.20 0.01
C LYS A 92 7.95 -8.89 1.37
N ASP A 93 9.04 -9.06 2.11
CA ASP A 93 9.10 -9.81 3.36
C ASP A 93 9.27 -8.90 4.60
N CYS A 94 9.12 -7.58 4.45
CA CYS A 94 9.39 -6.61 5.52
C CYS A 94 8.37 -6.72 6.67
N SER A 95 8.87 -7.03 7.86
CA SER A 95 8.10 -7.11 9.12
C SER A 95 7.53 -5.76 9.57
N LEU A 96 8.15 -4.64 9.18
CA LEU A 96 7.69 -3.29 9.53
C LEU A 96 6.55 -2.77 8.65
N ARG A 97 6.03 -3.60 7.73
CA ARG A 97 4.92 -3.23 6.84
C ARG A 97 3.67 -2.65 7.57
N PRO A 98 3.28 -3.09 8.78
CA PRO A 98 2.11 -2.56 9.48
C PRO A 98 2.19 -1.07 9.82
N VAL A 99 3.41 -0.56 10.05
CA VAL A 99 3.67 0.85 10.39
C VAL A 99 4.32 1.62 9.26
N CYS A 100 4.47 0.97 8.09
CA CYS A 100 5.12 1.53 6.92
C CYS A 100 4.11 2.16 5.97
N TYR A 101 4.52 3.27 5.36
CA TYR A 101 3.74 4.00 4.37
C TYR A 101 3.87 3.44 2.94
N HIS A 102 4.70 2.41 2.75
CA HIS A 102 4.99 1.85 1.45
C HIS A 102 3.76 1.17 0.84
N CYS A 103 3.37 1.68 -0.33
CA CYS A 103 2.41 1.10 -1.25
C CYS A 103 3.04 1.16 -2.65
N PRO A 104 2.84 0.15 -3.53
CA PRO A 104 3.48 0.16 -4.86
C PRO A 104 3.20 1.44 -5.65
N ALA A 105 1.97 1.96 -5.59
CA ALA A 105 1.60 3.21 -6.23
C ALA A 105 2.39 4.42 -5.70
N ARG A 106 2.66 4.47 -4.39
CA ARG A 106 3.48 5.54 -3.79
C ARG A 106 4.96 5.35 -4.10
N ALA A 107 5.44 4.11 -4.12
CA ALA A 107 6.82 3.82 -4.51
C ALA A 107 7.09 4.34 -5.93
N PHE A 108 6.21 4.04 -6.88
CA PHE A 108 6.32 4.54 -8.25
C PHE A 108 6.34 6.08 -8.33
N LEU A 109 5.51 6.78 -7.55
CA LEU A 109 5.51 8.25 -7.53
C LEU A 109 6.84 8.84 -6.99
N GLU A 110 7.49 8.16 -6.06
CA GLU A 110 8.72 8.62 -5.41
C GLU A 110 10.00 8.22 -6.17
N THR A 111 9.98 7.06 -6.84
CA THR A 111 11.18 6.42 -7.39
C THR A 111 11.07 6.05 -8.87
N GLY A 112 9.87 6.08 -9.44
CA GLY A 112 9.59 5.52 -10.77
C GLY A 112 9.49 3.99 -10.80
N ASP A 113 9.58 3.30 -9.65
CA ASP A 113 9.52 1.84 -9.55
C ASP A 113 8.56 1.39 -8.43
N GLU A 114 7.55 0.61 -8.81
CA GLU A 114 6.52 0.05 -7.91
C GLU A 114 7.10 -0.91 -6.84
N GLU A 115 8.26 -1.51 -7.09
CA GLU A 115 8.89 -2.50 -6.21
C GLU A 115 10.07 -1.92 -5.41
N ALA A 116 10.50 -0.70 -5.72
CA ALA A 116 11.64 -0.07 -5.06
C ALA A 116 11.29 0.40 -3.63
N PRO A 117 12.22 0.24 -2.68
CA PRO A 117 12.07 0.83 -1.36
C PRO A 117 12.16 2.35 -1.43
N VAL A 118 11.33 3.02 -0.65
CA VAL A 118 11.39 4.48 -0.44
C VAL A 118 12.09 4.72 0.90
N GLU A 119 13.31 5.25 0.87
CA GLU A 119 14.19 5.21 2.04
C GLU A 119 13.62 5.99 3.24
N TYR A 120 12.99 7.13 3.02
CA TYR A 120 12.40 7.90 4.10
C TYR A 120 11.17 7.22 4.73
N PHE A 121 10.42 6.39 3.98
CA PHE A 121 9.39 5.51 4.57
C PHE A 121 10.03 4.44 5.46
N CYS A 122 11.16 3.87 5.04
CA CYS A 122 11.89 2.89 5.85
C CYS A 122 12.39 3.52 7.15
N GLN A 123 12.95 4.72 7.11
CA GLN A 123 13.42 5.46 8.29
C GLN A 123 12.26 5.72 9.27
N LEU A 124 11.13 6.21 8.77
CA LEU A 124 9.97 6.49 9.61
C LEU A 124 9.36 5.22 10.23
N ALA A 125 9.29 4.12 9.47
CA ALA A 125 8.82 2.84 9.99
C ALA A 125 9.74 2.28 11.09
N LYS A 126 11.06 2.38 10.90
CA LYS A 126 12.06 1.98 11.92
C LYS A 126 11.93 2.82 13.18
N ALA A 127 11.87 4.15 13.05
CA ALA A 127 11.68 5.04 14.19
C ALA A 127 10.35 4.77 14.92
N THR A 128 9.28 4.46 14.19
CA THR A 128 7.99 4.05 14.81
C THR A 128 8.16 2.76 15.63
N ALA A 129 8.84 1.75 15.08
CA ALA A 129 9.05 0.48 15.76
C ALA A 129 9.96 0.60 17.00
N GLU A 130 11.02 1.41 16.91
CA GLU A 130 11.93 1.71 18.03
C GLU A 130 11.18 2.34 19.21
N GLU A 131 10.31 3.33 18.92
CA GLU A 131 9.47 3.98 19.91
C GLU A 131 8.43 3.04 20.55
N MET A 132 8.05 1.99 19.85
CA MET A 132 7.15 0.94 20.35
C MET A 132 7.88 -0.21 21.07
N GLY A 133 9.21 -0.12 21.21
CA GLY A 133 10.02 -1.16 21.85
C GLY A 133 10.13 -2.46 21.02
N VAL A 134 9.74 -2.43 19.74
CA VAL A 134 9.85 -3.58 18.83
C VAL A 134 11.19 -3.49 18.11
N LYS A 135 12.11 -4.42 18.43
CA LYS A 135 13.33 -4.56 17.62
C LYS A 135 12.93 -5.01 16.22
N ALA A 136 13.26 -4.22 15.21
CA ALA A 136 13.07 -4.61 13.81
C ALA A 136 13.66 -6.01 13.61
N LEU A 137 12.79 -7.00 13.34
CA LEU A 137 13.23 -8.35 13.01
C LEU A 137 14.04 -8.26 11.71
N LYS A 138 15.28 -8.77 11.77
CA LYS A 138 16.23 -8.80 10.66
C LYS A 138 15.63 -9.43 9.41
#